data_AF-A0A267MLC8-F1
#
_entry.id   AF-A0A267MLC8-F1
#
_cell.length_a   1.000
_cell.length_b   1.000
_cell.length_c   1.000
_cell.angle_alpha   90.00
_cell.angle_beta   90.00
_cell.angle_gamma   90.00
#
_symmetry.space_group_name_H-M   'P 1'
#
loop_
_entity.id
_entity.type
_entity.pdbx_description
1 polymer ?
#
loop_
_entity_poly.entity_id
_entity_poly.type
_entity_poly.pdbx_seq_one_letter_code
_entity_poly.pdbx_strand_id
1 'polypeptide(L)'
;MFLVKKAIWSILLVFIISTIFFTMGFMFEEKVEGVQDYLDTFKETEEIRVDNHHINKNSSKKTTPQPNHNKFEPVFSYSSLSEENIRKIKEVSWKPSAPVSLEELSYVKVTYWGFDDREHVGELIVHEKVAEEVVEIFEELYKGKFPIERIKLIDEYGANDDLSMEDNNTSSFCFRVVSGSKKLSKHSYGIAIDINPLQNPYVKGDKVSPKAGKEYLDRNNVRMGMIIKDDICYKAFKSKGWIWGGDWKTVKDYQHFQKDIHVKELK
;
A
#
# COMPACT_ATOMS: atom_id res chain seq x y z
N MET A 1 -53.17 -1.22 -33.93
CA MET A 1 -52.79 -1.42 -32.51
C MET A 1 -51.27 -1.35 -32.22
N PHE A 2 -50.43 -0.86 -33.15
CA PHE A 2 -48.97 -0.73 -32.96
C PHE A 2 -48.49 0.72 -32.79
N LEU A 3 -49.21 1.70 -33.35
CA LEU A 3 -48.86 3.13 -33.23
C LEU A 3 -49.13 3.72 -31.84
N VAL A 4 -50.13 3.21 -31.13
CA VAL A 4 -50.50 3.68 -29.77
C VAL A 4 -49.45 3.28 -28.72
N LYS A 5 -48.76 2.14 -28.90
CA LYS A 5 -47.77 1.64 -27.93
C LYS A 5 -46.44 2.42 -27.96
N LYS A 6 -46.03 2.95 -29.11
CA LYS A 6 -44.83 3.80 -29.23
C LYS A 6 -45.02 5.17 -28.58
N ALA A 7 -46.21 5.77 -28.72
CA ALA A 7 -46.51 7.07 -28.11
C ALA A 7 -46.48 7.02 -26.57
N ILE A 8 -46.95 5.91 -25.98
CA ILE A 8 -46.97 5.72 -24.51
C ILE A 8 -45.53 5.56 -23.95
N TRP A 9 -44.64 4.88 -24.67
CA TRP A 9 -43.24 4.73 -24.27
C TRP A 9 -42.43 6.01 -24.37
N SER A 10 -42.70 6.86 -25.38
CA SER A 10 -42.04 8.17 -25.50
C SER A 10 -42.47 9.15 -24.41
N ILE A 11 -43.73 9.10 -23.96
CA ILE A 11 -44.21 9.94 -22.85
C ILE A 11 -43.60 9.48 -21.52
N LEU A 12 -43.53 8.16 -21.27
CA LEU A 12 -42.93 7.63 -20.04
C LEU A 12 -41.43 7.99 -19.91
N LEU A 13 -40.69 7.99 -21.01
CA LEU A 13 -39.26 8.34 -21.04
C LEU A 13 -39.04 9.83 -20.74
N VAL A 14 -39.90 10.71 -21.25
CA VAL A 14 -39.85 12.16 -20.98
C VAL A 14 -40.14 12.46 -19.50
N PHE A 15 -41.08 11.73 -18.87
CA PHE A 15 -41.35 11.88 -17.45
C PHE A 15 -40.20 11.37 -16.55
N ILE A 16 -39.52 10.28 -16.93
CA ILE A 16 -38.37 9.75 -16.17
C ILE A 16 -37.15 10.68 -16.29
N ILE A 17 -36.91 11.27 -17.47
CA ILE A 17 -35.82 12.23 -17.64
C ILE A 17 -36.11 13.52 -16.86
N SER A 18 -37.37 14.00 -16.87
CA SER A 18 -37.80 15.17 -16.10
C SER A 18 -37.62 15.01 -14.59
N THR A 19 -37.87 13.83 -14.03
CA THR A 19 -37.71 13.59 -12.58
C THR A 19 -36.24 13.47 -12.17
N ILE A 20 -35.38 12.93 -13.03
CA ILE A 20 -33.92 12.87 -12.80
C ILE A 20 -33.30 14.27 -12.84
N PHE A 21 -33.73 15.16 -13.75
CA PHE A 21 -33.24 16.55 -13.74
C PHE A 21 -33.73 17.34 -12.53
N PHE A 22 -34.92 17.06 -12.00
CA PHE A 22 -35.44 17.73 -10.81
C PHE A 22 -34.68 17.31 -9.53
N THR A 23 -34.34 16.03 -9.38
CA THR A 23 -33.55 15.56 -8.23
C THR A 23 -32.07 15.96 -8.30
N MET A 24 -31.50 16.02 -9.51
CA MET A 24 -30.11 16.47 -9.71
C MET A 24 -29.97 17.99 -9.53
N GLY A 25 -31.02 18.77 -9.85
CA GLY A 25 -31.10 20.19 -9.50
C GLY A 25 -31.12 20.43 -7.98
N PHE A 26 -31.89 19.63 -7.24
CA PHE A 26 -31.96 19.73 -5.77
C PHE A 26 -30.62 19.38 -5.09
N MET A 27 -29.87 18.40 -5.62
CA MET A 27 -28.50 18.08 -5.14
C MET A 27 -27.46 19.15 -5.48
N PHE A 28 -27.72 20.00 -6.48
CA PHE A 28 -26.83 21.11 -6.81
C PHE A 28 -27.09 22.33 -5.94
N GLU A 29 -28.33 22.54 -5.51
CA GLU A 29 -28.74 23.68 -4.66
C GLU A 29 -28.19 23.57 -3.23
N GLU A 30 -28.18 22.37 -2.62
CA GLU A 30 -27.52 22.13 -1.31
C GLU A 30 -26.01 22.42 -1.32
N LYS A 31 -25.34 22.27 -2.49
CA LYS A 31 -23.90 22.56 -2.61
C LYS A 31 -23.59 24.04 -2.77
N VAL A 32 -24.56 24.87 -3.14
CA VAL A 32 -24.35 26.31 -3.36
C VAL A 32 -24.54 27.09 -2.05
N GLU A 33 -25.43 26.67 -1.16
CA GLU A 33 -25.60 27.32 0.16
C GLU A 33 -24.33 27.26 1.01
N GLY A 34 -23.61 26.12 1.00
CA GLY A 34 -22.35 25.98 1.74
C GLY A 34 -21.18 26.82 1.20
N VAL A 35 -21.25 27.26 -0.06
CA VAL A 35 -20.22 28.13 -0.68
C VAL A 35 -20.50 29.60 -0.35
N GLN A 36 -21.77 30.00 -0.26
CA GLN A 36 -22.13 31.36 0.09
C GLN A 36 -21.77 31.70 1.55
N ASP A 37 -22.01 30.77 2.47
CA ASP A 37 -21.63 30.90 3.89
C ASP A 37 -20.09 31.01 4.06
N TYR A 38 -19.34 30.30 3.22
CA TYR A 38 -17.87 30.38 3.17
C TYR A 38 -17.38 31.72 2.61
N LEU A 39 -18.02 32.26 1.57
CA LEU A 39 -17.67 33.54 0.96
C LEU A 39 -18.07 34.74 1.83
N ASP A 40 -19.16 34.65 2.59
CA ASP A 40 -19.58 35.70 3.51
C ASP A 40 -18.65 35.76 4.74
N THR A 41 -18.18 34.60 5.23
CA THR A 41 -17.11 34.52 6.25
C THR A 41 -15.79 35.11 5.75
N PHE A 42 -15.47 34.95 4.46
CA PHE A 42 -14.26 35.52 3.85
C PHE A 42 -14.35 37.04 3.64
N LYS A 43 -15.54 37.59 3.40
CA LYS A 43 -15.73 39.05 3.27
C LYS A 43 -15.69 39.77 4.61
N GLU A 44 -16.25 39.18 5.67
CA GLU A 44 -16.21 39.76 7.03
C GLU A 44 -14.77 39.83 7.59
N THR A 45 -13.87 38.96 7.10
CA THR A 45 -12.45 38.95 7.52
C THR A 45 -11.56 39.93 6.77
N GLU A 46 -11.96 40.44 5.60
CA GLU A 46 -11.21 41.49 4.88
C GLU A 46 -11.62 42.92 5.27
N GLU A 47 -12.86 43.16 5.71
CA GLU A 47 -13.30 44.52 6.11
C GLU A 47 -12.69 45.02 7.43
N ILE A 48 -12.08 44.17 8.26
CA ILE A 48 -11.52 44.58 9.56
C ILE A 48 -10.08 45.15 9.44
N ARG A 49 -9.51 45.24 8.23
CA ARG A 49 -8.11 45.65 8.03
C ARG A 49 -7.89 47.09 7.59
N VAL A 50 -8.68 48.04 8.10
CA VAL A 50 -8.35 49.48 8.03
C VAL A 50 -8.84 50.17 9.30
N ASP A 51 -7.93 50.39 10.27
CA ASP A 51 -7.76 51.66 11.00
C ASP A 51 -6.81 51.53 12.20
N ASN A 52 -5.90 52.50 12.31
CA ASN A 52 -4.84 52.58 13.31
C ASN A 52 -5.30 53.26 14.62
N HIS A 53 -4.64 52.84 15.71
CA HIS A 53 -4.09 53.65 16.82
C HIS A 53 -4.70 53.53 18.25
N HIS A 54 -3.75 53.49 19.21
CA HIS A 54 -3.81 53.71 20.67
C HIS A 54 -3.96 52.54 21.69
N ILE A 55 -2.82 52.26 22.35
CA ILE A 55 -2.55 52.27 23.82
C ILE A 55 -3.26 51.28 24.79
N ASN A 56 -2.38 50.48 25.44
CA ASN A 56 -2.34 49.92 26.81
C ASN A 56 -3.18 48.71 27.31
N LYS A 57 -2.41 47.85 27.99
CA LYS A 57 -2.61 47.12 29.26
C LYS A 57 -3.61 45.95 29.34
N ASN A 58 -2.99 44.79 29.62
CA ASN A 58 -3.44 43.66 30.44
C ASN A 58 -4.93 43.30 30.42
N SER A 59 -5.24 42.21 29.71
CA SER A 59 -6.34 41.33 30.08
C SER A 59 -6.00 39.90 29.67
N SER A 60 -6.08 38.98 30.63
CA SER A 60 -5.91 37.55 30.44
C SER A 60 -6.85 37.04 29.36
N LYS A 61 -6.32 36.44 28.30
CA LYS A 61 -7.11 35.79 27.25
C LYS A 61 -6.70 34.33 27.10
N LYS A 62 -7.46 33.49 27.80
CA LYS A 62 -7.95 32.16 27.42
C LYS A 62 -7.29 31.63 26.14
N THR A 63 -6.31 30.75 26.29
CA THR A 63 -5.75 29.95 25.20
C THR A 63 -6.85 29.06 24.64
N THR A 64 -7.35 29.41 23.46
CA THR A 64 -8.14 28.51 22.62
C THR A 64 -7.26 27.29 22.30
N PRO A 65 -7.72 26.04 22.48
CA PRO A 65 -6.94 24.89 22.04
C PRO A 65 -6.81 24.95 20.52
N GLN A 66 -5.57 25.09 20.04
CA GLN A 66 -5.24 24.80 18.65
C GLN A 66 -5.64 23.35 18.37
N PRO A 67 -6.22 23.02 17.20
CA PRO A 67 -6.50 21.63 16.85
C PRO A 67 -5.17 20.87 16.85
N ASN A 68 -5.07 19.87 17.73
CA ASN A 68 -3.98 18.91 17.71
C ASN A 68 -4.10 18.12 16.40
N HIS A 69 -3.44 18.60 15.34
CA HIS A 69 -3.03 17.73 14.26
C HIS A 69 -2.05 16.74 14.89
N ASN A 70 -2.55 15.59 15.33
CA ASN A 70 -1.73 14.44 15.69
C ASN A 70 -0.85 14.16 14.46
N LYS A 71 0.37 14.67 14.49
CA LYS A 71 1.34 14.47 13.42
C LYS A 71 1.64 12.98 13.41
N PHE A 72 1.37 12.33 12.28
CA PHE A 72 1.78 10.94 12.10
C PHE A 72 3.31 10.91 12.21
N GLU A 73 3.85 10.11 13.12
CA GLU A 73 5.29 9.95 13.29
C GLU A 73 5.69 8.62 12.65
N PRO A 74 6.44 8.64 11.54
CA PRO A 74 6.84 7.43 10.83
C PRO A 74 7.64 6.48 11.72
N VAL A 75 7.29 5.20 11.65
CA VAL A 75 7.98 4.09 12.32
C VAL A 75 8.82 3.27 11.33
N PHE A 76 10.07 3.03 11.72
CA PHE A 76 11.05 2.20 11.01
C PHE A 76 11.84 1.44 12.08
N SER A 77 11.48 0.19 12.34
CA SER A 77 12.05 -0.56 13.46
C SER A 77 12.00 -2.06 13.21
N TYR A 78 12.90 -2.78 13.88
CA TYR A 78 12.87 -4.23 13.94
C TYR A 78 13.17 -4.72 15.36
N SER A 79 12.67 -5.91 15.69
CA SER A 79 12.89 -6.56 16.98
C SER A 79 12.88 -8.08 16.83
N SER A 80 13.28 -8.78 17.88
CA SER A 80 12.94 -10.20 18.01
C SER A 80 11.42 -10.40 18.00
N LEU A 81 10.98 -11.62 17.67
CA LEU A 81 9.56 -11.96 17.71
C LEU A 81 9.03 -11.92 19.15
N SER A 82 7.94 -11.18 19.37
CA SER A 82 7.19 -11.26 20.62
C SER A 82 6.40 -12.57 20.70
N GLU A 83 5.97 -12.96 21.91
CA GLU A 83 5.07 -14.10 22.10
C GLU A 83 3.77 -13.98 21.28
N GLU A 84 3.28 -12.76 21.05
CA GLU A 84 2.13 -12.53 20.19
C GLU A 84 2.44 -12.85 18.73
N ASN A 85 3.57 -12.37 18.22
CA ASN A 85 3.99 -12.62 16.84
C ASN A 85 4.29 -14.10 16.61
N ILE A 86 4.91 -14.78 17.58
CA ILE A 86 5.14 -16.23 17.53
C ILE A 86 3.80 -16.98 17.43
N ARG A 87 2.79 -16.61 18.24
CA ARG A 87 1.47 -17.23 18.17
C ARG A 87 0.78 -17.01 16.81
N LYS A 88 0.98 -15.85 16.18
CA LYS A 88 0.41 -15.55 14.85
C LYS A 88 0.98 -16.45 13.76
N ILE A 89 2.29 -16.73 13.77
CA ILE A 89 2.96 -17.43 12.66
C ILE A 89 3.09 -18.95 12.85
N LYS A 90 3.06 -19.42 14.10
CA LYS A 90 3.32 -20.82 14.42
C LYS A 90 2.22 -21.73 13.88
N GLU A 91 2.64 -22.79 13.19
CA GLU A 91 1.80 -23.71 12.41
C GLU A 91 1.10 -23.08 11.19
N VAL A 92 1.38 -21.81 10.88
CA VAL A 92 0.86 -21.07 9.72
C VAL A 92 1.99 -20.87 8.70
N SER A 93 2.63 -19.69 8.67
CA SER A 93 3.79 -19.42 7.81
C SER A 93 5.09 -20.01 8.36
N TRP A 94 5.16 -20.32 9.67
CA TRP A 94 6.27 -21.02 10.31
C TRP A 94 5.83 -22.39 10.83
N LYS A 95 6.66 -23.42 10.66
CA LYS A 95 6.42 -24.78 11.18
C LYS A 95 7.70 -25.33 11.80
N PRO A 96 7.66 -26.32 12.71
CA PRO A 96 8.86 -26.91 13.30
C PRO A 96 9.88 -27.47 12.29
N SER A 97 9.44 -27.78 11.07
CA SER A 97 10.30 -28.23 9.96
C SER A 97 10.82 -27.10 9.07
N ALA A 98 10.54 -25.83 9.41
CA ALA A 98 11.08 -24.68 8.72
C ALA A 98 12.62 -24.69 8.80
N PRO A 99 13.31 -24.17 7.76
CA PRO A 99 14.76 -24.20 7.72
C PRO A 99 15.41 -23.15 8.63
N VAL A 100 14.62 -22.28 9.27
CA VAL A 100 15.02 -21.24 10.20
C VAL A 100 14.20 -21.35 11.49
N SER A 101 14.85 -21.14 12.63
CA SER A 101 14.21 -21.12 13.94
C SER A 101 13.43 -19.81 14.16
N LEU A 102 12.67 -19.74 15.26
CA LEU A 102 11.95 -18.50 15.61
C LEU A 102 12.90 -17.39 16.04
N GLU A 103 14.04 -17.74 16.63
CA GLU A 103 15.09 -16.83 17.08
C GLU A 103 15.86 -16.22 15.89
N GLU A 104 15.96 -16.94 14.77
CA GLU A 104 16.57 -16.45 13.53
C GLU A 104 15.66 -15.47 12.75
N LEU A 105 14.43 -15.25 13.22
CA LEU A 105 13.46 -14.34 12.62
C LEU A 105 13.33 -13.04 13.42
N SER A 106 13.13 -11.95 12.70
CA SER A 106 12.87 -10.62 13.23
C SER A 106 11.55 -10.08 12.69
N TYR A 107 10.83 -9.39 13.56
CA TYR A 107 9.62 -8.67 13.21
C TYR A 107 9.98 -7.22 12.88
N VAL A 108 9.49 -6.73 11.74
CA VAL A 108 9.79 -5.43 11.17
C VAL A 108 8.51 -4.63 11.07
N LYS A 109 8.56 -3.38 11.54
CA LYS A 109 7.50 -2.38 11.33
C LYS A 109 8.04 -1.22 10.50
N VAL A 110 7.31 -0.89 9.45
CA VAL A 110 7.69 0.15 8.49
C VAL A 110 6.50 1.04 8.16
N THR A 111 6.74 2.32 7.96
CA THR A 111 5.74 3.22 7.40
C THR A 111 5.86 3.24 5.89
N TYR A 112 4.73 3.28 5.18
CA TYR A 112 4.70 3.37 3.72
C TYR A 112 3.60 4.32 3.25
N TRP A 113 3.74 4.80 2.00
CA TRP A 113 2.68 5.52 1.31
C TRP A 113 1.76 4.53 0.60
N GLY A 114 0.48 4.56 0.95
CA GLY A 114 -0.57 3.78 0.30
C GLY A 114 -0.87 4.30 -1.11
N PHE A 115 -1.59 3.50 -1.91
CA PHE A 115 -2.11 3.98 -3.19
C PHE A 115 -3.20 5.05 -3.02
N ASP A 116 -3.71 5.21 -1.79
CA ASP A 116 -4.63 6.27 -1.38
C ASP A 116 -3.92 7.58 -0.97
N ASP A 117 -2.61 7.69 -1.22
CA ASP A 117 -1.76 8.85 -0.89
C ASP A 117 -1.75 9.18 0.61
N ARG A 118 -1.98 8.18 1.47
CA ARG A 118 -1.89 8.30 2.94
C ARG A 118 -0.78 7.42 3.51
N GLU A 119 -0.31 7.79 4.69
CA GLU A 119 0.66 7.00 5.44
C GLU A 119 -0.02 5.82 6.14
N HIS A 120 0.59 4.66 6.03
CA HIS A 120 0.16 3.42 6.69
C HIS A 120 1.34 2.77 7.39
N VAL A 121 1.05 1.93 8.39
CA VAL A 121 2.06 1.09 9.03
C VAL A 121 1.90 -0.34 8.54
N GLY A 122 3.02 -0.93 8.12
CA GLY A 122 3.14 -2.28 7.60
C GLY A 122 3.95 -3.17 8.54
N GLU A 123 3.71 -4.48 8.41
CA GLU A 123 4.37 -5.51 9.21
C GLU A 123 5.01 -6.56 8.31
N LEU A 124 6.27 -6.91 8.59
CA LEU A 124 6.99 -7.98 7.92
C LEU A 124 7.68 -8.87 8.94
N ILE A 125 7.90 -10.13 8.57
CA ILE A 125 8.83 -11.02 9.25
C ILE A 125 9.92 -11.38 8.26
N VAL A 126 11.17 -11.23 8.69
CA VAL A 126 12.39 -11.42 7.90
C VAL A 126 13.41 -12.18 8.73
N HIS A 127 14.49 -12.65 8.12
CA HIS A 127 15.63 -13.17 8.87
C HIS A 127 16.32 -12.02 9.60
N GLU A 128 16.78 -12.26 10.83
CA GLU A 128 17.49 -11.25 11.63
C GLU A 128 18.67 -10.60 10.88
N LYS A 129 19.41 -11.35 10.05
CA LYS A 129 20.59 -10.86 9.30
C LYS A 129 20.27 -9.81 8.24
N VAL A 130 19.00 -9.67 7.84
CA VAL A 130 18.56 -8.66 6.86
C VAL A 130 17.60 -7.64 7.47
N ALA A 131 17.28 -7.73 8.77
CA ALA A 131 16.23 -6.92 9.39
C ALA A 131 16.53 -5.42 9.34
N GLU A 132 17.74 -5.02 9.73
CA GLU A 132 18.20 -3.63 9.65
C GLU A 132 18.15 -3.11 8.21
N GLU A 133 18.69 -3.87 7.27
CA GLU A 133 18.75 -3.50 5.86
C GLU A 133 17.35 -3.36 5.24
N VAL A 134 16.41 -4.23 5.62
CA VAL A 134 15.01 -4.12 5.18
C VAL A 134 14.37 -2.84 5.73
N VAL A 135 14.61 -2.49 7.00
CA VAL A 135 14.11 -1.24 7.57
C VAL A 135 14.65 -0.03 6.80
N GLU A 136 15.95 -0.01 6.48
CA GLU A 136 16.57 1.06 5.67
C GLU A 136 15.95 1.14 4.27
N ILE A 137 15.73 -0.02 3.61
CA ILE A 137 15.09 -0.07 2.28
C ILE A 137 13.70 0.57 2.33
N PHE A 138 12.85 0.16 3.27
CA PHE A 138 11.50 0.72 3.36
C PHE A 138 11.49 2.19 3.78
N GLU A 139 12.47 2.65 4.58
CA GLU A 139 12.64 4.06 4.86
C GLU A 139 12.99 4.86 3.58
N GLU A 140 13.87 4.34 2.73
CA GLU A 140 14.18 4.92 1.41
C GLU A 140 12.94 4.96 0.50
N LEU A 141 12.16 3.87 0.44
CA LEU A 141 10.90 3.82 -0.32
C LEU A 141 9.91 4.88 0.16
N TYR A 142 9.75 5.01 1.49
CA TYR A 142 8.85 5.98 2.10
C TYR A 142 9.29 7.42 1.81
N LYS A 143 10.59 7.73 1.98
CA LYS A 143 11.15 9.06 1.64
C LYS A 143 10.99 9.39 0.16
N GLY A 144 11.14 8.39 -0.71
CA GLY A 144 10.94 8.48 -2.15
C GLY A 144 9.48 8.45 -2.59
N LYS A 145 8.51 8.33 -1.66
CA LYS A 145 7.08 8.18 -1.92
C LYS A 145 6.76 7.06 -2.93
N PHE A 146 7.49 5.95 -2.88
CA PHE A 146 7.12 4.78 -3.66
C PHE A 146 5.83 4.19 -3.09
N PRO A 147 4.76 4.09 -3.89
CA PRO A 147 3.46 3.67 -3.40
C PRO A 147 3.43 2.14 -3.25
N ILE A 148 2.94 1.69 -2.10
CA ILE A 148 2.73 0.29 -1.76
C ILE A 148 1.28 0.14 -1.35
N GLU A 149 0.55 -0.79 -1.96
CA GLU A 149 -0.89 -0.94 -1.71
C GLU A 149 -1.16 -1.38 -0.27
N ARG A 150 -0.44 -2.42 0.18
CA ARG A 150 -0.51 -2.92 1.55
C ARG A 150 0.71 -3.76 1.92
N ILE A 151 1.00 -3.80 3.23
CA ILE A 151 2.04 -4.64 3.83
C ILE A 151 1.46 -5.32 5.06
N LYS A 152 1.21 -6.63 4.95
CA LYS A 152 0.66 -7.47 6.01
C LYS A 152 1.43 -8.78 6.10
N LEU A 153 1.47 -9.37 7.29
CA LEU A 153 1.97 -10.72 7.46
C LEU A 153 1.14 -11.69 6.61
N ILE A 154 1.81 -12.61 5.93
CA ILE A 154 1.14 -13.61 5.07
C ILE A 154 0.22 -14.54 5.88
N ASP A 155 0.41 -14.60 7.20
CA ASP A 155 -0.41 -15.33 8.16
C ASP A 155 -1.86 -14.83 8.21
N GLU A 156 -2.13 -13.55 7.88
CA GLU A 156 -3.49 -13.03 7.71
C GLU A 156 -4.26 -13.74 6.58
N TYR A 157 -3.53 -14.36 5.64
CA TYR A 157 -4.06 -15.14 4.53
C TYR A 157 -3.89 -16.65 4.76
N GLY A 158 -3.57 -17.07 6.00
CA GLY A 158 -3.32 -18.47 6.33
C GLY A 158 -2.09 -19.06 5.60
N ALA A 159 -1.08 -18.22 5.34
CA ALA A 159 0.09 -18.56 4.52
C ALA A 159 -0.24 -19.00 3.07
N ASN A 160 -1.39 -18.55 2.55
CA ASN A 160 -1.76 -18.75 1.16
C ASN A 160 -1.19 -17.63 0.27
N ASP A 161 -0.16 -17.99 -0.50
CA ASP A 161 0.55 -17.09 -1.42
C ASP A 161 -0.36 -16.51 -2.50
N ASP A 162 -1.28 -17.32 -3.05
CA ASP A 162 -2.19 -16.88 -4.11
C ASP A 162 -3.18 -15.82 -3.59
N LEU A 163 -3.77 -16.04 -2.39
CA LEU A 163 -4.66 -15.05 -1.77
C LEU A 163 -3.93 -13.74 -1.42
N SER A 164 -2.71 -13.84 -0.90
CA SER A 164 -1.87 -12.68 -0.58
C SER A 164 -1.51 -11.89 -1.85
N MET A 165 -1.14 -12.56 -2.93
CA MET A 165 -0.83 -11.90 -4.21
C MET A 165 -2.07 -11.28 -4.87
N GLU A 166 -3.21 -11.96 -4.85
CA GLU A 166 -4.47 -11.44 -5.39
C GLU A 166 -4.93 -10.19 -4.64
N ASP A 167 -4.72 -10.15 -3.32
CA ASP A 167 -4.88 -8.94 -2.51
C ASP A 167 -3.62 -8.07 -2.53
N ASN A 168 -2.81 -8.09 -3.58
CA ASN A 168 -1.68 -7.18 -3.82
C ASN A 168 -0.76 -6.92 -2.60
N ASN A 169 -0.60 -7.93 -1.74
CA ASN A 169 0.07 -7.76 -0.46
C ASN A 169 1.58 -7.90 -0.59
N THR A 170 2.30 -6.87 -0.15
CA THR A 170 3.74 -6.95 0.02
C THR A 170 4.06 -7.83 1.22
N SER A 171 4.86 -8.88 0.99
CA SER A 171 5.13 -9.90 2.02
C SER A 171 6.55 -10.47 1.94
N SER A 172 6.99 -11.09 3.04
CA SER A 172 8.34 -11.64 3.20
C SER A 172 8.29 -13.10 3.65
N PHE A 173 8.54 -13.42 4.92
CA PHE A 173 8.71 -14.78 5.38
C PHE A 173 7.45 -15.64 5.14
N CYS A 174 7.65 -16.79 4.50
CA CYS A 174 6.64 -17.82 4.34
C CYS A 174 7.34 -19.17 4.09
N PHE A 175 7.25 -20.12 5.02
CA PHE A 175 7.79 -21.45 4.83
C PHE A 175 6.99 -22.24 3.79
N ARG A 176 7.48 -22.25 2.55
CA ARG A 176 6.89 -22.97 1.42
C ARG A 176 7.93 -23.46 0.41
N VAL A 177 7.48 -24.32 -0.49
CA VAL A 177 8.25 -24.63 -1.71
C VAL A 177 7.93 -23.60 -2.80
N VAL A 178 8.84 -23.44 -3.75
CA VAL A 178 8.55 -22.69 -4.97
C VAL A 178 7.43 -23.40 -5.74
N SER A 179 6.46 -22.64 -6.24
CA SER A 179 5.31 -23.18 -6.99
C SER A 179 5.76 -24.11 -8.13
N GLY A 180 5.23 -25.34 -8.16
CA GLY A 180 5.60 -26.35 -9.15
C GLY A 180 6.98 -26.98 -8.97
N SER A 181 7.60 -26.86 -7.79
CA SER A 181 8.92 -27.41 -7.46
C SER A 181 8.93 -28.12 -6.10
N LYS A 182 10.02 -28.86 -5.83
CA LYS A 182 10.35 -29.41 -4.49
C LYS A 182 11.37 -28.54 -3.75
N LYS A 183 11.90 -27.50 -4.38
CA LYS A 183 12.90 -26.59 -3.81
C LYS A 183 12.21 -25.58 -2.88
N LEU A 184 12.79 -25.34 -1.71
CA LEU A 184 12.33 -24.27 -0.82
C LEU A 184 12.47 -22.89 -1.49
N SER A 185 11.45 -22.07 -1.28
CA SER A 185 11.47 -20.66 -1.65
C SER A 185 12.48 -19.89 -0.81
N LYS A 186 13.00 -18.77 -1.32
CA LYS A 186 13.81 -17.83 -0.52
C LYS A 186 12.98 -17.15 0.58
N HIS A 187 11.66 -17.07 0.40
CA HIS A 187 10.72 -16.65 1.46
C HIS A 187 10.76 -17.58 2.68
N SER A 188 11.08 -18.86 2.49
CA SER A 188 11.19 -19.83 3.60
C SER A 188 12.35 -19.57 4.54
N TYR A 189 13.26 -18.68 4.16
CA TYR A 189 14.43 -18.29 4.92
C TYR A 189 14.34 -16.83 5.40
N GLY A 190 13.23 -16.11 5.12
CA GLY A 190 13.06 -14.72 5.53
C GLY A 190 13.99 -13.72 4.82
N ILE A 191 14.56 -14.09 3.67
CA ILE A 191 15.53 -13.27 2.90
C ILE A 191 15.00 -12.91 1.50
N ALA A 192 13.68 -12.90 1.34
CA ALA A 192 13.01 -12.49 0.11
C ALA A 192 11.79 -11.64 0.45
N ILE A 193 11.49 -10.67 -0.41
CA ILE A 193 10.35 -9.76 -0.29
C ILE A 193 9.70 -9.64 -1.66
N ASP A 194 8.38 -9.81 -1.70
CA ASP A 194 7.56 -9.54 -2.88
C ASP A 194 6.85 -8.20 -2.68
N ILE A 195 6.93 -7.28 -3.66
CA ILE A 195 6.37 -5.92 -3.59
C ILE A 195 5.25 -5.74 -4.63
N ASN A 196 4.07 -5.32 -4.17
CA ASN A 196 2.87 -5.09 -5.00
C ASN A 196 2.66 -6.17 -6.10
N PRO A 197 2.40 -7.44 -5.72
CA PRO A 197 2.27 -8.56 -6.67
C PRO A 197 1.38 -8.32 -7.90
N LEU A 198 0.31 -7.53 -7.76
CA LEU A 198 -0.62 -7.25 -8.85
C LEU A 198 0.04 -6.34 -9.91
N GLN A 199 0.72 -5.27 -9.50
CA GLN A 199 1.49 -4.40 -10.40
C GLN A 199 2.75 -5.08 -10.93
N ASN A 200 3.29 -6.04 -10.18
CA ASN A 200 4.59 -6.67 -10.43
C ASN A 200 4.46 -8.20 -10.52
N PRO A 201 3.71 -8.74 -11.47
CA PRO A 201 3.37 -10.15 -11.48
C PRO A 201 4.58 -11.06 -11.76
N TYR A 202 4.47 -12.29 -11.28
CA TYR A 202 5.24 -13.42 -11.79
C TYR A 202 4.76 -13.82 -13.19
N VAL A 203 5.69 -14.07 -14.11
CA VAL A 203 5.45 -14.43 -15.50
C VAL A 203 6.38 -15.57 -15.93
N LYS A 204 5.78 -16.67 -16.38
CA LYS A 204 6.49 -17.83 -16.95
C LYS A 204 5.72 -18.38 -18.16
N GLY A 205 6.22 -18.12 -19.36
CA GLY A 205 5.46 -18.35 -20.58
C GLY A 205 4.14 -17.57 -20.54
N ASP A 206 3.02 -18.24 -20.80
CA ASP A 206 1.68 -17.63 -20.76
C ASP A 206 1.07 -17.56 -19.34
N LYS A 207 1.75 -18.15 -18.34
CA LYS A 207 1.29 -18.10 -16.95
C LYS A 207 1.68 -16.77 -16.32
N VAL A 208 0.69 -16.08 -15.76
CA VAL A 208 0.84 -14.84 -15.00
C VAL A 208 0.18 -15.01 -13.64
N SER A 209 0.87 -14.62 -12.57
CA SER A 209 0.40 -14.71 -11.18
C SER A 209 0.68 -13.40 -10.44
N PRO A 210 -0.32 -12.76 -9.81
CA PRO A 210 -1.74 -13.10 -9.88
C PRO A 210 -2.31 -12.88 -11.29
N LYS A 211 -3.44 -13.53 -11.63
CA LYS A 211 -4.01 -13.48 -13.00
C LYS A 211 -4.35 -12.06 -13.45
N ALA A 212 -4.83 -11.21 -12.53
CA ALA A 212 -5.13 -9.80 -12.79
C ALA A 212 -3.89 -8.97 -13.16
N GLY A 213 -2.69 -9.42 -12.76
CA GLY A 213 -1.42 -8.77 -13.11
C GLY A 213 -1.12 -8.78 -14.61
N LYS A 214 -1.88 -9.52 -15.44
CA LYS A 214 -1.80 -9.46 -16.91
C LYS A 214 -1.92 -8.02 -17.45
N GLU A 215 -2.64 -7.15 -16.75
CA GLU A 215 -2.80 -5.76 -17.13
C GLU A 215 -1.48 -4.96 -17.03
N TYR A 216 -0.48 -5.44 -16.30
CA TYR A 216 0.79 -4.75 -16.00
C TYR A 216 2.00 -5.35 -16.73
N LEU A 217 1.77 -6.17 -17.76
CA LEU A 217 2.83 -6.82 -18.53
C LEU A 217 3.56 -5.85 -19.47
N ASP A 218 2.87 -4.85 -19.99
CA ASP A 218 3.52 -3.78 -20.75
C ASP A 218 4.27 -2.85 -19.80
N ARG A 219 5.56 -3.13 -19.63
CA ARG A 219 6.44 -2.35 -18.73
C ARG A 219 6.78 -0.95 -19.28
N ASN A 220 6.37 -0.60 -20.51
CA ASN A 220 6.48 0.78 -21.02
C ASN A 220 5.28 1.65 -20.57
N ASN A 221 4.14 1.03 -20.27
CA ASN A 221 2.99 1.70 -19.68
C ASN A 221 3.13 1.69 -18.15
N VAL A 222 4.04 2.53 -17.65
CA VAL A 222 4.36 2.63 -16.22
C VAL A 222 3.16 3.20 -15.46
N ARG A 223 2.75 2.49 -14.40
CA ARG A 223 1.68 2.86 -13.48
C ARG A 223 2.19 2.85 -12.05
N MET A 224 1.41 3.46 -11.17
CA MET A 224 1.64 3.49 -9.73
C MET A 224 1.98 2.09 -9.19
N GLY A 225 3.02 1.99 -8.37
CA GLY A 225 3.42 0.77 -7.67
C GLY A 225 4.17 -0.27 -8.51
N MET A 226 4.37 -0.02 -9.81
CA MET A 226 5.21 -0.86 -10.67
C MET A 226 6.69 -0.63 -10.36
N ILE A 227 7.45 -1.73 -10.26
CA ILE A 227 8.91 -1.71 -10.21
C ILE A 227 9.48 -1.74 -11.62
N ILE A 228 10.19 -0.69 -11.99
CA ILE A 228 10.91 -0.59 -13.26
C ILE A 228 12.40 -0.44 -12.98
N LYS A 229 13.21 -0.91 -13.93
CA LYS A 229 14.65 -0.83 -13.79
C LYS A 229 15.08 0.62 -13.55
N ASP A 230 15.97 0.80 -12.59
CA ASP A 230 16.51 2.10 -12.15
C ASP A 230 15.51 3.06 -11.49
N ASP A 231 14.31 2.62 -11.13
CA ASP A 231 13.43 3.39 -10.23
C ASP A 231 13.92 3.37 -8.77
N ILE A 232 13.20 4.09 -7.91
CA ILE A 232 13.52 4.18 -6.48
C ILE A 232 13.48 2.80 -5.79
N CYS A 233 12.52 1.93 -6.14
CA CYS A 233 12.38 0.63 -5.48
C CYS A 233 13.50 -0.31 -5.89
N TYR A 234 13.75 -0.42 -7.20
CA TYR A 234 14.91 -1.10 -7.74
C TYR A 234 16.19 -0.63 -7.08
N LYS A 235 16.45 0.68 -7.05
CA LYS A 235 17.69 1.24 -6.48
C LYS A 235 17.84 0.96 -4.99
N ALA A 236 16.78 1.10 -4.19
CA ALA A 236 16.81 0.84 -2.75
C ALA A 236 17.26 -0.60 -2.46
N PHE A 237 16.66 -1.59 -3.12
CA PHE A 237 17.06 -2.99 -2.98
C PHE A 237 18.45 -3.28 -3.58
N LYS A 238 18.73 -2.77 -4.79
CA LYS A 238 19.98 -3.05 -5.51
C LYS A 238 21.21 -2.43 -4.83
N SER A 239 21.08 -1.25 -4.22
CA SER A 239 22.18 -0.58 -3.49
C SER A 239 22.67 -1.44 -2.32
N LYS A 240 21.77 -2.23 -1.74
CA LYS A 240 22.02 -3.20 -0.69
C LYS A 240 22.37 -4.60 -1.22
N GLY A 241 22.61 -4.75 -2.52
CA GLY A 241 23.04 -6.03 -3.11
C GLY A 241 21.95 -7.09 -3.25
N TRP A 242 20.67 -6.73 -3.17
CA TRP A 242 19.59 -7.67 -3.47
C TRP A 242 19.55 -8.00 -4.97
N ILE A 243 19.05 -9.18 -5.28
CA ILE A 243 18.78 -9.62 -6.65
C ILE A 243 17.30 -9.40 -6.92
N TRP A 244 16.98 -8.77 -8.05
CA TRP A 244 15.61 -8.59 -8.50
C TRP A 244 15.20 -9.68 -9.50
N GLY A 245 14.04 -10.29 -9.30
CA GLY A 245 13.48 -11.31 -10.16
C GLY A 245 13.06 -10.80 -11.54
N GLY A 246 12.83 -9.48 -11.68
CA GLY A 246 12.63 -8.82 -12.97
C GLY A 246 13.85 -8.89 -13.90
N ASP A 247 15.06 -9.07 -13.35
CA ASP A 247 16.32 -9.20 -14.12
C ASP A 247 16.58 -10.64 -14.62
N TRP A 248 15.81 -11.64 -14.17
CA TRP A 248 16.00 -13.03 -14.59
C TRP A 248 15.69 -13.26 -16.08
N LYS A 249 16.37 -14.22 -16.72
CA LYS A 249 16.31 -14.42 -18.18
C LYS A 249 15.11 -15.22 -18.66
N THR A 250 14.74 -16.28 -17.93
CA THR A 250 13.76 -17.28 -18.40
C THR A 250 12.38 -17.15 -17.75
N VAL A 251 12.34 -16.55 -16.57
CA VAL A 251 11.14 -16.24 -15.79
C VAL A 251 11.27 -14.79 -15.40
N LYS A 252 10.16 -14.05 -15.38
CA LYS A 252 10.13 -12.70 -14.82
C LYS A 252 9.33 -12.74 -13.55
N ASP A 253 9.97 -12.42 -12.44
CA ASP A 253 9.30 -12.34 -11.14
C ASP A 253 9.42 -10.89 -10.67
N TYR A 254 8.56 -10.02 -11.21
CA TYR A 254 8.74 -8.56 -11.06
C TYR A 254 8.56 -8.09 -9.60
N GLN A 255 7.77 -8.80 -8.81
CA GLN A 255 7.55 -8.53 -7.39
C GLN A 255 8.79 -8.86 -6.56
N HIS A 256 9.60 -9.81 -7.02
CA HIS A 256 10.49 -10.55 -6.14
C HIS A 256 11.87 -9.90 -6.01
N PHE A 257 12.27 -9.63 -4.78
CA PHE A 257 13.66 -9.38 -4.41
C PHE A 257 14.14 -10.47 -3.46
N GLN A 258 15.37 -10.93 -3.63
CA GLN A 258 16.01 -11.85 -2.70
C GLN A 258 17.46 -11.49 -2.41
N LYS A 259 17.91 -11.77 -1.18
CA LYS A 259 19.31 -11.68 -0.82
C LYS A 259 20.07 -12.94 -1.27
N ASP A 260 21.25 -12.74 -1.86
CA ASP A 260 22.14 -13.84 -2.22
C ASP A 260 23.05 -14.24 -1.06
N ILE A 261 22.43 -14.75 0.01
CA ILE A 261 23.14 -15.39 1.11
C ILE A 261 23.06 -16.90 0.90
N HIS A 262 24.21 -17.58 1.02
CA HIS A 262 24.21 -19.04 0.99
C HIS A 262 23.53 -19.55 2.25
N VAL A 263 22.62 -20.52 2.11
CA VAL A 263 21.84 -21.06 3.25
C VAL A 263 22.76 -21.59 4.38
N LYS A 264 23.98 -22.03 4.06
CA LYS A 264 24.97 -22.45 5.06
C LYS A 264 25.49 -21.32 5.93
N GLU A 265 25.43 -20.09 5.45
CA GLU A 265 25.89 -18.87 6.13
C GLU A 265 24.77 -18.25 6.97
N LEU A 266 23.54 -18.81 6.92
CA LEU A 266 22.43 -18.37 7.79
C LEU A 266 22.55 -18.98 9.20
N LYS A 267 23.12 -20.19 9.30
CA LYS A 267 23.44 -20.88 10.56
C LYS A 267 24.74 -20.37 11.19
#